data_AF-A0A2T3FSS2-F1
#
_entry.id   AF-A0A2T3FSS2-F1
#
_cell.length_a   1.000
_cell.length_b   1.000
_cell.length_c   1.000
_cell.angle_alpha   90.00
_cell.angle_beta   90.00
_cell.angle_gamma   90.00
#
_symmetry.space_group_name_H-M   'P 1'
#
loop_
_entity.id
_entity.type
_entity.pdbx_description
1 polymer ?
#
loop_
_entity_poly.entity_id
_entity_poly.type
_entity_poly.pdbx_seq_one_letter_code
_entity_poly.pdbx_strand_id
1 'polypeptide(L)' 'MLELLELRYDTHSTIFASQFLPEGWHQNLGGGALADAILDRIIANSYLIHTKENHSMRTRENK' A
#
# COMPACT_ATOMS: atom_id res chain seq x y z
N MET A 1 1.68 11.69 -6.88
CA MET A 1 1.01 10.68 -6.03
C MET A 1 0.23 11.34 -4.90
N LEU A 2 0.86 12.23 -4.12
CA LEU A 2 0.21 12.90 -2.98
C LEU A 2 -1.05 13.70 -3.39
N GLU A 3 -1.00 14.43 -4.51
CA GLU A 3 -2.17 15.14 -5.07
C GLU A 3 -3.38 14.24 -5.32
N LEU A 4 -3.18 13.04 -5.87
CA LEU A 4 -4.25 12.07 -6.10
C LEU A 4 -4.82 11.52 -4.79
N LEU A 5 -3.95 11.29 -3.80
CA LEU A 5 -4.38 10.86 -2.46
C LEU A 5 -5.25 11.92 -1.81
N GLU A 6 -4.87 13.20 -1.91
CA GLU A 6 -5.64 14.31 -1.35
C GLU A 6 -7.00 14.48 -2.03
N LEU A 7 -7.08 14.37 -3.36
CA LEU A 7 -8.35 14.40 -4.09
C LEU A 7 -9.32 13.28 -3.69
N ARG A 8 -8.79 12.11 -3.32
CA ARG A 8 -9.60 10.93 -2.96
C ARG A 8 -9.84 10.76 -1.47
N TYR A 9 -9.07 11.46 -0.64
CA TYR A 9 -9.14 11.33 0.81
C TYR A 9 -10.55 11.69 1.28
N ASP A 10 -11.14 10.80 2.07
CA ASP A 10 -12.50 10.93 2.63
C ASP A 10 -13.65 11.04 1.62
N THR A 11 -13.38 10.92 0.31
CA THR A 11 -14.43 10.96 -0.73
C THR A 11 -14.74 9.58 -1.31
N HIS A 12 -13.72 8.75 -1.52
CA HIS A 12 -13.86 7.43 -2.15
C HIS A 12 -12.88 6.42 -1.57
N SER A 13 -13.35 5.18 -1.36
CA SER A 13 -12.49 4.07 -0.95
C SER A 13 -11.41 3.79 -2.00
N THR A 14 -10.16 3.61 -1.56
CA THR A 14 -9.00 3.36 -2.43
C THR A 14 -8.28 2.10 -1.98
N ILE A 15 -8.00 1.18 -2.92
CA ILE A 15 -7.33 -0.08 -2.65
C ILE A 15 -5.86 0.05 -3.08
N PHE A 16 -4.95 -0.29 -2.17
CA PHE A 16 -3.52 -0.40 -2.43
C PHE A 16 -3.10 -1.87 -2.37
N ALA A 17 -2.34 -2.30 -3.36
CA ALA A 17 -1.72 -3.63 -3.39
C ALA A 17 -0.21 -3.44 -3.54
N SER A 18 0.55 -4.03 -2.63
CA SER A 18 2.01 -3.95 -2.60
C SER A 18 2.61 -5.31 -2.28
N GLN A 19 3.82 -5.55 -2.78
CA GLN A 19 4.63 -6.70 -2.38
C GLN A 19 5.32 -6.48 -1.02
N PHE A 20 5.29 -5.24 -0.53
CA PHE A 20 5.84 -4.86 0.77
C PHE A 20 4.71 -4.58 1.74
N LEU A 21 4.93 -4.88 3.02
CA LEU A 21 4.08 -4.40 4.10
C LEU A 21 4.32 -2.90 4.35
N PRO A 22 3.38 -2.20 5.03
CA PRO A 22 3.49 -0.75 5.27
C PRO A 22 4.82 -0.33 5.92
N GLU A 23 5.43 -1.18 6.74
CA GLU A 23 6.71 -0.93 7.40
C GLU A 23 7.86 -0.75 6.39
N GLY A 24 7.79 -1.43 5.24
CA GLY A 24 8.76 -1.30 4.16
C GLY A 24 8.51 -0.10 3.24
N TRP A 25 7.35 0.55 3.32
CA TRP A 25 6.98 1.59 2.37
C TRP A 25 7.75 2.89 2.61
N HIS A 26 8.04 3.25 3.86
CA HIS A 26 8.74 4.50 4.16
C HIS A 26 10.09 4.58 3.43
N GLN A 27 10.91 3.53 3.53
CA GLN A 27 12.19 3.47 2.82
C GLN A 27 12.02 3.37 1.30
N ASN A 28 11.05 2.58 0.82
CA ASN A 28 10.78 2.43 -0.62
C ASN A 28 10.26 3.71 -1.29
N LEU A 29 9.65 4.61 -0.52
CA LEU A 29 9.21 5.93 -0.97
C LEU A 29 10.34 6.98 -0.96
N GLY A 30 11.57 6.59 -0.58
CA GLY A 30 12.71 7.49 -0.46
C GLY A 30 12.84 8.16 0.91
N GLY A 31 11.93 7.86 1.84
CA GLY A 31 11.92 8.37 3.22
C GLY A 31 11.64 9.87 3.35
N GLY A 32 11.75 10.36 4.58
CA GLY A 32 11.60 11.77 4.94
C GLY A 32 10.15 12.24 4.88
N ALA A 33 9.98 13.56 5.03
CA ALA A 33 8.66 14.17 5.23
C ALA A 33 7.63 13.84 4.14
N LEU A 34 8.07 13.62 2.90
CA LEU A 34 7.16 13.25 1.81
C LEU A 34 6.64 11.82 1.97
N ALA A 35 7.50 10.88 2.36
CA ALA A 35 7.10 9.50 2.64
C ALA A 35 6.17 9.45 3.85
N ASP A 36 6.46 10.20 4.90
CA ASP A 36 5.60 10.33 6.08
C ASP A 36 4.21 10.85 5.69
N ALA A 37 4.14 11.96 4.95
CA ALA A 37 2.87 12.54 4.52
C ALA A 37 2.04 11.59 3.65
N ILE A 38 2.68 10.80 2.78
CA ILE A 38 2.01 9.77 1.99
C ILE A 38 1.45 8.67 2.89
N LEU A 39 2.27 8.15 3.80
CA LEU A 39 1.88 7.05 4.69
C LEU A 39 0.77 7.46 5.65
N ASP A 40 0.79 8.68 6.16
CA ASP A 40 -0.27 9.22 7.00
C ASP A 40 -1.63 9.19 6.29
N ARG A 41 -1.68 9.55 4.99
CA ARG A 41 -2.95 9.49 4.23
C ARG A 41 -3.41 8.05 3.97
N ILE A 42 -2.49 7.12 3.73
CA ILE A 42 -2.86 5.75 3.36
C ILE A 42 -3.18 4.90 4.60
N ILE A 43 -2.34 4.96 5.64
CA ILE A 43 -2.42 4.07 6.80
C ILE A 43 -3.53 4.52 7.77
N ALA A 44 -3.71 5.82 7.99
CA ALA A 44 -4.59 6.32 9.05
C ALA A 44 -6.06 5.86 8.94
N ASN A 45 -6.57 5.61 7.73
CA ASN A 45 -7.94 5.16 7.50
C ASN A 45 -8.03 3.93 6.57
N SER A 46 -7.10 2.98 6.70
CA SER A 46 -7.11 1.75 5.90
C SER A 46 -7.26 0.48 6.73
N TYR A 47 -7.74 -0.55 6.06
CA TYR A 47 -7.71 -1.93 6.55
C TYR A 47 -6.54 -2.65 5.89
N LEU A 48 -5.62 -3.18 6.70
CA LEU A 48 -4.51 -3.98 6.20
C LEU A 48 -4.96 -5.43 5.99
N ILE A 49 -4.96 -5.88 4.74
CA ILE A 49 -5.17 -7.29 4.38
C ILE A 49 -3.81 -7.88 4.01
N HIS A 50 -3.26 -8.70 4.90
CA HIS A 50 -2.02 -9.43 4.65
C HIS A 50 -2.34 -10.79 4.01
N THR A 51 -2.12 -10.90 2.71
CA THR A 51 -2.20 -12.17 1.97
C THR A 51 -0.94 -13.01 2.22
N LYS A 52 -1.08 -14.06 3.04
CA LYS A 52 -0.01 -15.05 3.27
C LYS A 52 -0.24 -16.27 2.37
N GLU A 53 0.29 -16.24 1.15
CA GLU A 53 0.49 -17.47 0.38
C GLU A 53 2.00 -17.75 0.25
N ASN A 54 2.41 -18.96 0.64
CA ASN A 54 3.79 -19.43 0.48
C ASN A 54 4.15 -19.78 -0.97
N HIS A 55 3.17 -19.75 -1.89
CA HIS A 55 3.33 -20.14 -3.27
C HIS A 55 2.66 -19.12 -4.19
N SER A 56 3.28 -18.82 -5.32
CA SER A 56 2.67 -17.91 -6.30
C SER A 56 1.50 -18.60 -6.99
N MET A 57 0.36 -17.92 -7.08
CA MET A 57 -0.79 -18.36 -7.88
C MET A 57 -0.41 -18.70 -9.34
N ARG A 58 0.63 -18.06 -9.90
CA ARG A 58 1.15 -18.33 -11.25
C ARG A 58 1.70 -19.76 -11.42
N THR A 59 2.09 -20.41 -10.33
CA THR A 59 2.64 -21.78 -10.35
C THR A 59 1.57 -22.86 -10.21
N ARG A 60 0.31 -22.48 -9.93
CA ARG A 60 -0.79 -23.44 -9.67
C ARG A 60 -1.36 -24.09 -10.93
N GLU A 61 -1.20 -23.48 -12.11
CA GLU A 61 -1.74 -24.00 -13.38
C GLU A 61 -0.85 -25.03 -14.08
N ASN A 62 0.37 -25.29 -13.57
CA ASN A 62 1.30 -26.27 -14.15
C ASN A 62 1.28 -27.65 -13.46
N LYS A 63 0.15 -28.02 -12.85
CA LYS A 63 -0.11 -29.34 -12.25
C LYS A 63 -1.36 -29.96 -12.85
#